data_AF-A0A133VA49-F1
#
_entry.id   AF-A0A133VA49-F1
#
_cell.length_a   1.000
_cell.length_b   1.000
_cell.length_c   1.000
_cell.angle_alpha   90.00
_cell.angle_beta   90.00
_cell.angle_gamma   90.00
#
_symmetry.space_group_name_H-M   'P 1'
#
loop_
_entity.id
_entity.type
_entity.pdbx_description
1 polymer ?
#
loop_
_entity_poly.entity_id
_entity_poly.type
_entity_poly.pdbx_seq_one_letter_code
_entity_poly.pdbx_strand_id
1 'polypeptide(L)'
;MDSSTVYSKIKALHDWLIGQKIQTGIKLEGETLSWMSLDLVTPKEIPNKPGFYVVRLKKSESPDIVYIGETNNLRRRVNFFRGAIRRGTAPHSGGKNLRSELGSELAQFEICWITAGDVYVAKVFEWYLVLSFYKEHNRLPIGNKE
;
A
#
# COMPACT_ATOMS: atom_id res chain seq x y z
N MET A 1 -10.32 7.72 -0.93
CA MET A 1 -10.70 6.30 -1.02
C MET A 1 -10.55 5.70 0.37
N ASP A 2 -11.61 5.18 0.96
CA ASP A 2 -11.58 4.60 2.31
C ASP A 2 -11.22 3.10 2.32
N SER A 3 -11.10 2.48 3.51
CA SER A 3 -10.69 1.07 3.65
C SER A 3 -11.63 0.08 3.01
N SER A 4 -12.95 0.29 3.11
CA SER A 4 -13.95 -0.58 2.49
C SER A 4 -13.82 -0.49 0.97
N THR A 5 -13.65 0.71 0.41
CA THR A 5 -13.43 0.89 -1.02
C THR A 5 -12.13 0.21 -1.47
N VAL A 6 -11.01 0.37 -0.74
CA VAL A 6 -9.75 -0.33 -1.08
C VAL A 6 -9.97 -1.84 -1.11
N TYR A 7 -10.61 -2.40 -0.08
CA TYR A 7 -10.91 -3.83 -0.03
C TYR A 7 -11.79 -4.28 -1.21
N SER A 8 -12.89 -3.58 -1.49
CA SER A 8 -13.80 -3.92 -2.59
C SER A 8 -13.10 -3.85 -3.95
N LYS A 9 -12.19 -2.90 -4.15
CA LYS A 9 -11.36 -2.81 -5.37
C LYS A 9 -10.42 -4.01 -5.48
N ILE A 10 -9.70 -4.36 -4.42
CA ILE A 10 -8.82 -5.55 -4.39
C ILE A 10 -9.63 -6.80 -4.71
N LYS A 11 -10.78 -6.99 -4.05
CA LYS A 11 -11.65 -8.15 -4.26
C LYS A 11 -12.16 -8.21 -5.71
N ALA A 12 -12.62 -7.09 -6.27
CA ALA A 12 -13.11 -7.05 -7.64
C ALA A 12 -12.04 -7.45 -8.67
N LEU A 13 -10.81 -6.93 -8.53
CA LEU A 13 -9.71 -7.32 -9.42
C LEU A 13 -9.30 -8.77 -9.22
N HIS A 14 -9.22 -9.23 -7.97
CA HIS A 14 -8.92 -10.60 -7.62
C HIS A 14 -9.91 -11.57 -8.30
N ASP A 15 -11.20 -11.35 -8.11
CA ASP A 15 -12.25 -12.21 -8.64
C ASP A 15 -12.26 -12.21 -10.18
N TRP A 16 -12.00 -11.05 -10.79
CA TRP A 16 -11.86 -10.95 -12.24
C TRP A 16 -10.67 -11.77 -12.76
N LEU A 17 -9.48 -11.66 -12.14
CA LEU A 17 -8.29 -12.43 -12.52
C LEU A 17 -8.52 -13.94 -12.38
N ILE A 18 -9.17 -14.37 -11.29
CA ILE A 18 -9.55 -15.78 -11.10
C ILE A 18 -10.53 -16.24 -12.20
N GLY A 19 -11.50 -15.41 -12.58
CA GLY A 19 -12.39 -15.67 -13.71
C GLY A 19 -11.65 -15.82 -15.04
N GLN A 20 -10.52 -15.13 -15.22
CA GLN A 20 -9.60 -15.29 -16.35
C GLN A 20 -8.63 -16.48 -16.20
N LYS A 21 -8.80 -17.34 -15.17
CA LYS A 21 -7.93 -18.48 -14.85
C LYS A 21 -6.49 -18.09 -14.52
N ILE A 22 -6.26 -16.86 -14.03
CA ILE A 22 -4.94 -16.39 -13.59
C ILE A 22 -4.74 -16.74 -12.11
N GLN A 23 -3.64 -17.41 -11.79
CA GLN A 23 -3.27 -17.67 -10.39
C GLN A 23 -2.66 -16.41 -9.76
N THR A 24 -3.31 -15.87 -8.73
CA THR A 24 -2.87 -14.62 -8.08
C THR A 24 -1.97 -14.86 -6.86
N GLY A 25 -2.16 -15.99 -6.15
CA GLY A 25 -1.52 -16.25 -4.85
C GLY A 25 -1.96 -15.31 -3.73
N ILE A 26 -2.95 -14.44 -3.99
CA ILE A 26 -3.55 -13.54 -3.00
C ILE A 26 -4.56 -14.32 -2.19
N LYS A 27 -4.54 -14.10 -0.87
CA LYS A 27 -5.54 -14.63 0.06
C LYS A 27 -6.30 -13.46 0.65
N LEU A 28 -7.59 -13.37 0.33
CA LEU A 28 -8.51 -12.44 0.95
C LEU A 28 -9.26 -13.21 2.04
N GLU A 29 -8.78 -13.10 3.28
CA GLU A 29 -9.43 -13.70 4.44
C GLU A 29 -10.32 -12.63 5.09
N GLY A 30 -11.62 -12.92 5.25
CA GLY A 30 -12.60 -11.98 5.81
C GLY A 30 -13.06 -10.90 4.83
N GLU A 31 -13.68 -9.84 5.36
CA GLU A 31 -14.35 -8.77 4.58
C GLU A 31 -13.66 -7.40 4.68
N THR A 32 -12.52 -7.31 5.39
CA THR A 32 -11.84 -6.04 5.67
C THR A 32 -10.31 -6.18 5.63
N LEU A 33 -9.62 -5.06 5.36
CA LEU A 33 -8.17 -4.98 5.46
C LEU A 33 -7.72 -4.75 6.90
N SER A 34 -6.69 -5.47 7.33
CA SER A 34 -6.02 -5.25 8.62
C SER A 34 -5.01 -4.11 8.49
N TRP A 35 -5.29 -3.01 9.18
CA TRP A 35 -4.44 -1.82 9.23
C TRP A 35 -3.57 -1.82 10.48
N MET A 36 -2.31 -1.45 10.34
CA MET A 36 -1.36 -1.35 11.45
C MET A 36 -0.69 0.02 11.45
N SER A 37 -0.51 0.58 12.65
CA SER A 37 0.23 1.84 12.85
C SER A 37 1.69 1.66 12.40
N LEU A 38 2.17 2.50 11.49
CA LEU A 38 3.47 2.31 10.83
C LEU A 38 4.67 2.42 11.80
N ASP A 39 4.50 3.14 12.91
CA ASP A 39 5.46 3.23 14.00
C ASP A 39 5.56 1.91 14.80
N LEU A 40 4.46 1.16 14.93
CA LEU A 40 4.37 -0.08 15.71
C LEU A 40 4.75 -1.34 14.91
N VAL A 41 4.75 -1.29 13.58
CA VAL A 41 5.10 -2.44 12.72
C VAL A 41 6.48 -2.98 13.06
N THR A 42 6.56 -4.29 13.30
CA THR A 42 7.83 -5.02 13.51
C THR A 42 8.19 -5.88 12.30
N PRO A 43 9.50 -6.14 12.04
CA PRO A 43 9.92 -6.99 10.92
C PRO A 43 9.39 -8.43 10.98
N LYS A 44 9.01 -8.93 12.17
CA LYS A 44 8.50 -10.30 12.36
C LYS A 44 7.09 -10.45 11.79
N GLU A 45 6.28 -9.41 11.85
CA GLU A 45 4.89 -9.40 11.37
C GLU A 45 4.82 -9.32 9.84
N ILE A 46 5.83 -8.72 9.20
CA ILE A 46 5.83 -8.52 7.76
C ILE A 46 6.41 -9.77 7.05
N PRO A 47 5.66 -10.38 6.10
CA PRO A 47 6.13 -11.54 5.36
C PRO A 47 7.32 -11.19 4.45
N ASN A 48 8.25 -12.15 4.32
CA ASN A 48 9.35 -12.07 3.36
C ASN A 48 8.92 -12.62 2.00
N LYS A 49 7.90 -11.99 1.39
CA LYS A 49 7.28 -12.43 0.14
C LYS A 49 6.98 -11.24 -0.79
N PRO A 50 6.77 -11.49 -2.09
CA PRO A 50 6.18 -10.51 -2.99
C PRO A 50 4.79 -10.08 -2.51
N GLY A 51 4.41 -8.85 -2.84
CA GLY A 51 3.11 -8.31 -2.50
C GLY A 51 3.02 -6.81 -2.72
N PHE A 52 1.89 -6.25 -2.36
CA PHE A 52 1.65 -4.81 -2.40
C PHE A 52 1.21 -4.31 -1.03
N TYR A 53 1.38 -3.02 -0.81
CA TYR A 53 1.01 -2.35 0.43
C TYR A 53 0.36 -1.01 0.14
N VAL A 54 -0.51 -0.60 1.06
CA VAL A 54 -1.25 0.66 0.99
C VAL A 54 -1.00 1.41 2.29
N VAL A 55 -0.73 2.70 2.18
CA VAL A 55 -0.47 3.60 3.31
C VAL A 55 -1.54 4.68 3.33
N ARG A 56 -2.08 4.96 4.53
CA ARG A 56 -3.08 6.00 4.75
C ARG A 56 -2.75 6.85 5.97
N LEU A 57 -3.44 7.98 6.13
CA LEU A 57 -3.42 8.77 7.36
C LEU A 57 -4.39 8.21 8.41
N LYS A 58 -3.94 8.14 9.67
CA LYS A 58 -4.68 7.61 10.84
C LYS A 58 -5.80 8.54 11.30
N LYS A 59 -5.56 9.86 11.26
CA LYS A 59 -6.47 10.92 11.70
C LYS A 59 -6.75 11.88 10.56
N SER A 60 -7.52 11.45 9.59
CA SER A 60 -8.11 12.38 8.63
C SER A 60 -9.62 12.23 8.70
N GLU A 61 -10.34 13.36 8.64
CA GLU A 61 -11.81 13.40 8.49
C GLU A 61 -12.28 12.62 7.26
N SER A 62 -11.37 12.37 6.32
CA SER A 62 -11.46 11.33 5.31
C SER A 62 -10.11 10.59 5.25
N PRO A 63 -9.96 9.36 5.79
CA PRO A 63 -8.69 8.63 5.74
C PRO A 63 -8.22 8.51 4.29
N ASP A 64 -7.23 9.33 3.94
CA ASP A 64 -6.76 9.46 2.57
C ASP A 64 -5.64 8.45 2.33
N ILE A 65 -5.77 7.69 1.25
CA ILE A 65 -4.69 6.84 0.79
C ILE A 65 -3.59 7.77 0.28
N VAL A 66 -2.45 7.75 0.97
CA VAL A 66 -1.33 8.63 0.64
C VAL A 66 -0.27 7.94 -0.19
N TYR A 67 -0.23 6.61 -0.19
CA TYR A 67 0.72 5.86 -1.01
C TYR A 67 0.26 4.44 -1.25
N ILE A 68 0.51 3.92 -2.44
CA ILE A 68 0.32 2.52 -2.82
C ILE A 68 1.65 2.08 -3.45
N GLY A 69 2.16 0.91 -3.07
CA GLY A 69 3.40 0.39 -3.64
C GLY A 69 3.42 -1.13 -3.75
N GLU A 70 4.15 -1.62 -4.74
CA GLU A 70 4.50 -3.03 -4.88
C GLU A 70 5.88 -3.33 -4.27
N THR A 71 6.18 -4.61 -4.07
CA THR A 71 7.55 -5.09 -3.88
C THR A 71 7.68 -6.59 -4.12
N ASN A 72 8.88 -7.03 -4.51
CA ASN A 72 9.26 -8.45 -4.46
C ASN A 72 9.52 -8.95 -3.02
N ASN A 73 9.61 -8.05 -2.05
CA ASN A 73 9.92 -8.32 -0.66
C ASN A 73 9.27 -7.29 0.27
N LEU A 74 8.11 -7.63 0.84
CA LEU A 74 7.33 -6.76 1.73
C LEU A 74 8.15 -6.31 2.94
N ARG A 75 8.79 -7.25 3.67
CA ARG A 75 9.58 -6.93 4.85
C ARG A 75 10.68 -5.92 4.58
N ARG A 76 11.47 -6.12 3.52
CA ARG A 76 12.56 -5.21 3.15
C ARG A 76 12.02 -3.83 2.78
N ARG A 77 10.98 -3.77 1.94
CA ARG A 77 10.44 -2.51 1.42
C ARG A 77 9.76 -1.69 2.51
N VAL A 78 8.94 -2.29 3.37
CA VAL A 78 8.26 -1.57 4.46
C VAL A 78 9.29 -1.01 5.46
N ASN A 79 10.33 -1.78 5.81
CA ASN A 79 11.40 -1.29 6.68
C ASN A 79 12.19 -0.14 6.04
N PHE A 80 12.51 -0.25 4.75
CA PHE A 80 13.15 0.82 3.99
C PHE A 80 12.28 2.08 3.97
N PHE A 81 10.98 1.92 3.68
CA PHE A 81 10.01 3.01 3.61
C PHE A 81 9.88 3.78 4.93
N ARG A 82 9.84 3.07 6.07
CA ARG A 82 9.89 3.70 7.41
C ARG A 82 11.16 4.54 7.59
N GLY A 83 12.31 4.02 7.16
CA GLY A 83 13.57 4.75 7.17
C GLY A 83 13.54 6.00 6.29
N ALA A 84 12.95 5.90 5.10
CA ALA A 84 12.80 7.00 4.16
C ALA A 84 11.95 8.15 4.74
N ILE A 85 10.83 7.85 5.41
CA ILE A 85 10.01 8.87 6.07
C ILE A 85 10.75 9.51 7.24
N ARG A 86 11.40 8.71 8.10
CA ARG A 86 12.09 9.24 9.30
C ARG A 86 13.32 10.09 8.98
N ARG A 87 14.16 9.64 8.06
CA ARG A 87 15.49 10.20 7.82
C ARG A 87 15.63 10.95 6.48
N GLY A 88 14.67 10.80 5.56
CA GLY A 88 14.76 11.39 4.21
C GLY A 88 15.87 10.78 3.34
N THR A 89 16.28 9.55 3.62
CA THR A 89 17.52 8.94 3.10
C THR A 89 17.46 8.44 1.66
N ALA A 90 16.34 8.61 0.95
CA ALA A 90 16.13 7.99 -0.36
C ALA A 90 15.66 9.01 -1.41
N PRO A 91 16.53 9.46 -2.33
CA PRO A 91 16.10 10.19 -3.51
C PRO A 91 15.20 9.27 -4.35
N HIS A 92 14.07 9.79 -4.84
CA HIS A 92 13.07 9.04 -5.64
C HIS A 92 12.37 7.89 -4.88
N SER A 93 11.80 8.19 -3.71
CA SER A 93 10.95 7.22 -3.01
C SER A 93 9.65 7.89 -2.56
N GLY A 94 8.55 7.15 -2.56
CA GLY A 94 7.28 7.66 -2.02
C GLY A 94 7.40 8.14 -0.57
N GLY A 95 8.30 7.53 0.22
CA GLY A 95 8.61 7.99 1.58
C GLY A 95 9.20 9.40 1.65
N LYS A 96 9.96 9.83 0.63
CA LYS A 96 10.49 11.22 0.54
C LYS A 96 9.35 12.22 0.32
N ASN A 97 8.44 11.94 -0.61
CA ASN A 97 7.31 12.82 -0.89
C ASN A 97 6.41 12.96 0.33
N LEU A 98 6.10 11.83 0.99
CA LEU A 98 5.33 11.84 2.23
C LEU A 98 6.02 12.64 3.33
N ARG A 99 7.33 12.48 3.52
CA ARG A 99 8.08 13.29 4.49
C ARG A 99 7.99 14.79 4.17
N SER A 100 8.11 15.15 2.90
CA SER A 100 8.11 16.55 2.46
C SER A 100 6.74 17.21 2.64
N GLU A 101 5.65 16.50 2.37
CA GLU A 101 4.30 17.06 2.41
C GLU A 101 3.60 16.86 3.76
N LEU A 102 3.92 15.80 4.50
CA LEU A 102 3.20 15.37 5.72
C LEU A 102 4.12 15.24 6.95
N GLY A 103 5.42 15.46 6.81
CA GLY A 103 6.38 15.38 7.91
C GLY A 103 6.90 13.96 8.20
N SER A 104 7.79 13.86 9.19
CA SER A 104 8.54 12.62 9.49
C SER A 104 7.93 11.74 10.59
N GLU A 105 6.81 12.15 11.18
CA GLU A 105 6.17 11.40 12.26
C GLU A 105 5.52 10.12 11.72
N LEU A 106 5.99 8.94 12.16
CA LEU A 106 5.44 7.67 11.67
C LEU A 106 4.05 7.35 12.23
N ALA A 107 3.73 7.84 13.43
CA ALA A 107 2.50 7.51 14.16
C ALA A 107 1.22 8.04 13.49
N GLN A 108 1.34 9.00 12.57
CA GLN A 108 0.23 9.50 11.76
C GLN A 108 -0.16 8.56 10.61
N PHE A 109 0.69 7.58 10.27
CA PHE A 109 0.48 6.69 9.14
C PHE A 109 0.04 5.30 9.60
N GLU A 110 -0.88 4.72 8.83
CA GLU A 110 -1.22 3.31 8.92
C GLU A 110 -0.89 2.61 7.60
N ILE A 111 -0.58 1.32 7.68
CA ILE A 111 -0.25 0.50 6.54
C ILE A 111 -1.03 -0.82 6.59
N CYS A 112 -1.44 -1.30 5.42
CA CYS A 112 -1.83 -2.69 5.22
C CYS A 112 -1.00 -3.28 4.08
N TRP A 113 -0.84 -4.60 4.07
CA TRP A 113 -0.14 -5.32 3.00
C TRP A 113 -0.83 -6.62 2.66
N ILE A 114 -0.66 -7.06 1.41
CA ILE A 114 -1.19 -8.31 0.90
C ILE A 114 -0.08 -9.03 0.14
N THR A 115 0.14 -10.30 0.47
CA THR A 115 1.08 -11.15 -0.26
C THR A 115 0.49 -11.56 -1.59
N ALA A 116 1.31 -11.52 -2.65
CA ALA A 116 0.97 -12.02 -3.97
C ALA A 116 1.83 -13.25 -4.32
N GLY A 117 1.40 -14.01 -5.33
CA GLY A 117 2.15 -15.16 -5.85
C GLY A 117 3.50 -14.75 -6.44
N ASP A 118 3.54 -13.59 -7.10
CA ASP A 118 4.76 -13.00 -7.66
C ASP A 118 4.67 -11.46 -7.73
N VAL A 119 5.76 -10.83 -8.21
CA VAL A 119 5.87 -9.38 -8.33
C VAL A 119 5.00 -8.80 -9.45
N TYR A 120 4.70 -9.56 -10.52
CA TYR A 120 3.83 -9.10 -11.60
C TYR A 120 2.40 -8.97 -11.11
N VAL A 121 1.90 -9.96 -10.37
CA VAL A 121 0.58 -9.87 -9.71
C VAL A 121 0.55 -8.67 -8.76
N ALA A 122 1.56 -8.51 -7.91
CA ALA A 122 1.63 -7.35 -7.00
C ALA A 122 1.55 -6.00 -7.76
N LYS A 123 2.27 -5.89 -8.87
CA LYS A 123 2.28 -4.70 -9.74
C LYS A 123 0.92 -4.41 -10.37
N VAL A 124 0.21 -5.45 -10.84
CA VAL A 124 -1.14 -5.30 -11.41
C VAL A 124 -2.12 -4.74 -10.36
N PHE A 125 -2.04 -5.20 -9.11
CA PHE A 125 -2.87 -4.68 -8.02
C PHE A 125 -2.51 -3.24 -7.64
N GLU A 126 -1.21 -2.92 -7.54
CA GLU A 126 -0.75 -1.55 -7.31
C GLU A 126 -1.32 -0.59 -8.38
N TRP A 127 -1.10 -0.91 -9.66
CA TRP A 127 -1.57 -0.08 -10.77
C TRP A 127 -3.07 0.13 -10.77
N TYR A 128 -3.83 -0.95 -10.56
CA TYR A 128 -5.28 -0.86 -10.49
C TYR A 128 -5.77 0.05 -9.36
N LEU A 129 -5.14 -0.04 -8.18
CA LEU A 129 -5.49 0.80 -7.03
C LEU A 129 -5.10 2.27 -7.26
N VAL A 130 -3.92 2.53 -7.83
CA VAL A 130 -3.48 3.89 -8.17
C VAL A 130 -4.41 4.53 -9.21
N LEU A 131 -4.77 3.81 -10.27
CA LEU A 131 -5.70 4.28 -11.29
C LEU A 131 -7.12 4.48 -10.73
N SER A 132 -7.57 3.59 -9.85
CA SER A 132 -8.87 3.73 -9.17
C SER A 132 -8.90 4.98 -8.29
N PHE A 133 -7.82 5.24 -7.53
CA PHE A 133 -7.67 6.46 -6.75
C PHE A 133 -7.68 7.69 -7.66
N TYR A 134 -6.91 7.69 -8.74
CA TYR A 134 -6.87 8.81 -9.67
C TYR A 134 -8.23 9.13 -10.28
N LYS A 135 -8.99 8.10 -10.67
CA LYS A 135 -10.34 8.27 -11.22
C LYS A 135 -11.32 8.91 -10.22
N GLU A 136 -11.18 8.61 -8.93
CA GLU A 136 -12.07 9.11 -7.88
C GLU A 136 -11.67 10.51 -7.39
N HIS A 137 -10.36 10.80 -7.32
CA HIS A 137 -9.82 12.02 -6.70
C HIS A 137 -9.27 13.04 -7.70
N ASN A 138 -9.17 12.68 -8.99
CA ASN A 138 -8.52 13.45 -10.06
C ASN A 138 -7.08 13.91 -9.70
N ARG A 139 -6.37 13.08 -8.94
CA ARG A 139 -4.97 13.30 -8.51
C ARG A 139 -4.32 11.97 -8.11
N LEU A 140 -3.00 11.91 -8.12
CA LEU A 140 -2.25 10.75 -7.59
C LEU A 140 -2.13 10.82 -6.06
N PRO A 141 -2.00 9.68 -5.36
CA PRO A 141 -1.58 9.67 -3.97
C PRO A 141 -0.23 10.38 -3.82
N ILE A 142 -0.01 11.07 -2.69
CA ILE A 142 1.18 11.89 -2.45
C ILE A 142 2.50 11.13 -2.68
N GLY A 143 2.59 9.91 -2.15
CA GLY A 143 3.76 9.05 -2.30
C GLY A 143 3.95 8.50 -3.72
N ASN A 144 2.95 8.61 -4.60
CA ASN A 144 2.99 8.17 -6.00
C ASN A 144 3.19 9.32 -6.99
N LYS A 145 3.32 10.58 -6.53
CA LYS A 145 3.63 11.73 -7.39
C LYS A 145 5.07 11.60 -7.92
N GLU A 146 5.24 11.31 -9.21
CA GLU A 146 6.49 11.45 -9.96
C GLU A 146 6.24 12.22 -11.25
#